data_AF-A0AAX1N4D6-F1
#
_entry.id   AF-A0AAX1N4D6-F1
#
_cell.length_a   1.000
_cell.length_b   1.000
_cell.length_c   1.000
_cell.angle_alpha   90.00
_cell.angle_beta   90.00
_cell.angle_gamma   90.00
#
_symmetry.space_group_name_H-M   'P 1'
#
loop_
_entity.id
_entity.type
_entity.pdbx_description
1 polymer ?
#
loop_
_entity_poly.entity_id
_entity_poly.type
_entity_poly.pdbx_seq_one_letter_code
_entity_poly.pdbx_strand_id
1 'polypeptide(L)'
;MTKTTFYSFTALFILFINSDGFSQCETGQTTDFTFNESGVVACETTPETFHLFSATGQDITITHQDGDNDPNDGPDYIINTVSLLNVAGEGLLSLRPGAGEFTEVDGNSLADYAVHWIIKSNTHVILDGDLFLHYGSTITIEEDATLEITGDISLASSLLFCDDCVSLDAATRAAAEESYANTLIPSITINNLGNLSVGGDNDLPVELISFTGEKIEDYVVLNWSTATEINSSHFLIERSSDKTSWEEIGYLETSGNSSVTIEYSFVDEDINEINFYRLVHVDFDQTETVYGPIEISVISKTLNVAMYPNIVSNGSSFKVALNNLSIGSSIEMTIYDVNGKFIDNSLLNTINVNSIVISQKLPDNLRKGLYFLITKNGSEISRTKFMID
;
A
#
# COMPACT_ATOMS: atom_id res chain seq x y z
N MET A 1 4.98 -38.71 -23.90
CA MET A 1 6.08 -37.80 -24.29
C MET A 1 5.58 -36.83 -25.32
N THR A 2 5.28 -35.59 -24.92
CA THR A 2 5.55 -34.39 -25.73
C THR A 2 5.38 -33.17 -24.84
N LYS A 3 6.48 -32.41 -24.74
CA LYS A 3 6.63 -31.10 -24.09
C LYS A 3 5.67 -30.07 -24.68
N THR A 4 5.20 -29.16 -23.83
CA THR A 4 4.87 -27.78 -24.26
C THR A 4 5.47 -26.79 -23.26
N THR A 5 6.03 -25.73 -23.82
CA THR A 5 7.01 -24.78 -23.31
C THR A 5 6.38 -23.66 -22.49
N PHE A 6 7.01 -23.24 -21.38
CA PHE A 6 6.74 -21.96 -20.72
C PHE A 6 7.79 -20.91 -21.10
N TYR A 7 7.33 -19.68 -21.29
CA TYR A 7 8.11 -18.50 -21.67
C TYR A 7 9.09 -18.10 -20.57
N SER A 8 10.32 -17.74 -20.96
CA SER A 8 11.32 -17.17 -20.08
C SER A 8 11.06 -15.68 -19.88
N PHE A 9 10.96 -15.23 -18.63
CA PHE A 9 11.35 -13.89 -18.24
C PHE A 9 12.65 -13.99 -17.45
N THR A 10 13.74 -13.55 -18.08
CA THR A 10 15.04 -13.35 -17.46
C THR A 10 14.98 -12.11 -16.57
N ALA A 11 14.99 -12.30 -15.25
CA ALA A 11 15.46 -11.27 -14.32
C ALA A 11 16.93 -11.56 -14.00
N LEU A 12 17.73 -10.52 -14.10
CA LEU A 12 19.18 -10.49 -14.18
C LEU A 12 19.79 -10.87 -12.83
N PHE A 13 20.32 -12.09 -12.71
CA PHE A 13 21.24 -12.49 -11.64
C PHE A 13 22.47 -11.57 -11.66
N ILE A 14 22.60 -10.70 -10.65
CA ILE A 14 23.89 -10.12 -10.30
C ILE A 14 24.49 -11.01 -9.21
N LEU A 15 25.25 -12.02 -9.69
CA LEU A 15 26.27 -12.70 -8.91
C LEU A 15 27.26 -11.65 -8.36
N PHE A 16 27.40 -11.58 -7.05
CA PHE A 16 28.72 -11.29 -6.46
C PHE A 16 29.30 -12.60 -5.94
N ILE A 17 30.29 -13.07 -6.70
CA ILE A 17 31.16 -14.20 -6.37
C ILE A 17 32.15 -13.70 -5.32
N ASN A 18 32.09 -14.27 -4.12
CA ASN A 18 33.27 -14.69 -3.37
C ASN A 18 32.94 -16.02 -2.67
N SER A 19 33.94 -16.88 -2.60
CA SER A 19 33.81 -18.33 -2.75
C SER A 19 33.92 -19.12 -1.46
N ASP A 20 33.41 -18.65 -0.32
CA ASP A 20 33.50 -19.39 0.93
C ASP A 20 32.20 -19.27 1.74
N GLY A 21 31.45 -20.38 1.85
CA GLY A 21 30.42 -20.60 2.88
C GLY A 21 29.00 -20.07 2.61
N PHE A 22 28.26 -20.68 1.68
CA PHE A 22 26.78 -20.62 1.69
C PHE A 22 26.24 -21.91 2.35
N SER A 23 25.39 -21.79 3.36
CA SER A 23 24.51 -22.85 3.82
C SER A 23 23.08 -22.49 3.44
N GLN A 24 22.45 -23.28 2.56
CA GLN A 24 21.01 -23.20 2.29
C GLN A 24 20.26 -23.88 3.43
N CYS A 25 19.22 -23.23 3.98
CA CYS A 25 18.28 -23.89 4.88
C CYS A 25 17.30 -24.69 4.00
N GLU A 26 17.55 -25.99 3.82
CA GLU A 26 16.54 -26.88 3.26
C GLU A 26 15.45 -27.09 4.32
N THR A 27 14.18 -26.99 3.91
CA THR A 27 13.01 -27.30 4.74
C THR A 27 13.19 -28.65 5.44
N GLY A 28 13.42 -28.63 6.75
CA GLY A 28 13.44 -29.83 7.59
C GLY A 28 14.74 -30.18 8.33
N GLN A 29 15.72 -29.29 8.48
CA GLN A 29 16.88 -29.55 9.36
C GLN A 29 16.92 -28.66 10.61
N THR A 30 16.72 -29.30 11.77
CA THR A 30 16.94 -28.82 13.14
C THR A 30 18.43 -28.95 13.51
N THR A 31 19.33 -28.24 12.81
CA THR A 31 20.77 -28.36 13.06
C THR A 31 21.41 -27.01 13.36
N ASP A 32 22.19 -26.95 14.43
CA ASP A 32 23.03 -25.81 14.80
C ASP A 32 23.84 -25.28 13.60
N PHE A 33 23.76 -23.98 13.36
CA PHE A 33 24.54 -23.31 12.32
C PHE A 33 25.71 -22.56 12.96
N THR A 34 26.93 -22.95 12.61
CA THR A 34 28.16 -22.25 13.02
C THR A 34 28.85 -21.64 11.80
N PHE A 35 29.01 -20.33 11.78
CA PHE A 35 29.67 -19.57 10.71
C PHE A 35 31.10 -19.24 11.12
N ASN A 36 32.09 -19.94 10.57
CA ASN A 36 33.51 -19.71 10.89
C ASN A 36 34.12 -18.45 10.20
N GLU A 37 33.35 -17.76 9.34
CA GLU A 37 33.71 -16.51 8.62
C GLU A 37 32.44 -15.66 8.35
N SER A 38 32.60 -14.44 7.77
CA SER A 38 31.45 -13.66 7.29
C SER A 38 30.67 -14.47 6.26
N GLY A 39 29.40 -14.77 6.54
CA GLY A 39 28.57 -15.68 5.74
C GLY A 39 27.21 -15.08 5.42
N VAL A 40 26.60 -15.56 4.33
CA VAL A 40 25.20 -15.27 4.01
C VAL A 40 24.38 -16.54 4.20
N VAL A 41 23.37 -16.49 5.06
CA VAL A 41 22.36 -17.55 5.16
C VAL A 41 21.18 -17.11 4.32
N ALA A 42 20.77 -17.96 3.39
CA ALA A 42 19.50 -17.80 2.72
C ALA A 42 18.62 -18.97 3.17
N CYS A 43 17.60 -18.67 3.97
CA CYS A 43 16.57 -19.65 4.27
C CYS A 43 15.44 -19.48 3.24
N GLU A 44 15.20 -20.52 2.45
CA GLU A 44 14.13 -20.56 1.45
C GLU A 44 12.82 -20.85 2.19
N THR A 45 11.94 -19.85 2.33
CA THR A 45 10.71 -20.00 3.12
C THR A 45 9.48 -20.31 2.27
N THR A 46 9.48 -19.94 0.98
CA THR A 46 8.55 -20.35 -0.11
C THR A 46 9.13 -19.93 -1.49
N PRO A 47 8.53 -20.26 -2.67
CA PRO A 47 9.03 -19.81 -3.97
C PRO A 47 9.09 -18.28 -4.20
N GLU A 48 8.51 -17.47 -3.31
CA GLU A 48 8.34 -16.02 -3.53
C GLU A 48 8.98 -15.13 -2.45
N THR A 49 9.59 -15.69 -1.39
CA THR A 49 10.26 -14.92 -0.33
C THR A 49 11.59 -15.53 0.10
N PHE A 50 12.65 -14.72 0.09
CA PHE A 50 13.98 -15.09 0.57
C PHE A 50 14.35 -14.20 1.75
N HIS A 51 14.66 -14.78 2.90
CA HIS A 51 15.35 -14.03 3.96
C HIS A 51 16.85 -14.23 3.79
N LEU A 52 17.55 -13.13 3.46
CA LEU A 52 19.01 -13.09 3.41
C LEU A 52 19.52 -12.56 4.74
N PHE A 53 20.23 -13.40 5.48
CA PHE A 53 21.03 -12.98 6.62
C PHE A 53 22.45 -12.74 6.10
N SER A 54 23.03 -11.55 6.28
CA SER A 54 24.49 -11.42 6.15
C SER A 54 25.10 -11.20 7.52
N ALA A 55 25.92 -12.13 7.96
CA ALA A 55 26.69 -12.09 9.18
C ALA A 55 28.10 -11.56 8.88
N THR A 56 28.56 -10.52 9.57
CA THR A 56 29.97 -10.09 9.51
C THR A 56 30.61 -10.11 10.89
N GLY A 57 31.57 -11.01 11.09
CA GLY A 57 32.20 -11.26 12.38
C GLY A 57 32.67 -12.72 12.46
N GLN A 58 33.63 -13.02 13.34
CA GLN A 58 34.00 -14.43 13.60
C GLN A 58 32.93 -15.09 14.46
N ASP A 59 32.53 -16.31 14.07
CA ASP A 59 31.78 -17.31 14.84
C ASP A 59 30.33 -16.95 15.22
N ILE A 60 29.43 -16.66 14.27
CA ILE A 60 27.99 -16.70 14.60
C ILE A 60 27.61 -18.17 14.84
N THR A 61 27.17 -18.49 16.06
CA THR A 61 26.61 -19.81 16.37
C THR A 61 25.13 -19.67 16.68
N ILE A 62 24.25 -19.91 15.72
CA ILE A 62 22.81 -20.07 15.98
C ILE A 62 22.61 -21.54 16.33
N THR A 63 22.55 -21.85 17.63
CA THR A 63 22.18 -23.18 18.09
C THR A 63 20.67 -23.26 18.21
N HIS A 64 20.06 -24.24 17.55
CA HIS A 64 18.67 -24.60 17.81
C HIS A 64 18.69 -25.55 19.00
N GLN A 65 18.33 -25.04 20.17
CA GLN A 65 18.28 -25.85 21.37
C GLN A 65 16.90 -25.70 22.00
N ASP A 66 16.08 -26.74 21.96
CA ASP A 66 14.96 -26.87 22.89
C ASP A 66 15.57 -27.13 24.28
N GLY A 67 15.91 -26.04 24.96
CA GLY A 67 16.72 -26.02 26.17
C GLY A 67 15.96 -26.41 27.43
N ASP A 68 14.62 -26.43 27.40
CA ASP A 68 13.78 -26.59 28.59
C ASP A 68 13.00 -27.92 28.63
N ASN A 69 13.07 -28.74 27.58
CA ASN A 69 12.24 -29.95 27.39
C ASN A 69 10.73 -29.65 27.43
N ASP A 70 10.31 -28.40 27.18
CA ASP A 70 8.93 -28.08 26.92
C ASP A 70 8.68 -28.31 25.41
N PRO A 71 7.96 -29.38 25.03
CA PRO A 71 7.68 -29.65 23.62
C PRO A 71 6.77 -28.61 22.95
N ASN A 72 6.37 -27.56 23.68
CA ASN A 72 5.55 -26.46 23.19
C ASN A 72 6.29 -25.11 23.24
N ASP A 73 7.60 -25.09 23.51
CA ASP A 73 8.39 -23.86 23.34
C ASP A 73 8.97 -23.80 21.92
N GLY A 74 9.02 -22.60 21.35
CA GLY A 74 9.67 -22.36 20.07
C GLY A 74 11.20 -22.22 20.20
N PRO A 75 11.88 -21.86 19.11
CA PRO A 75 13.32 -22.03 19.02
C PRO A 75 14.12 -21.03 19.89
N ASP A 76 15.11 -21.54 20.63
CA ASP A 76 16.18 -20.73 21.23
C ASP A 76 17.18 -20.29 20.14
N TYR A 77 17.44 -18.99 20.04
CA TYR A 77 18.50 -18.40 19.23
C TYR A 77 19.55 -17.81 20.16
N ILE A 78 20.68 -18.52 20.29
CA ILE A 78 21.83 -18.03 21.04
C ILE A 78 22.72 -17.23 20.09
N ILE A 79 23.10 -16.00 20.44
CA ILE A 79 24.04 -15.18 19.66
C ILE A 79 25.23 -14.85 20.56
N ASN A 80 26.41 -15.35 20.19
CA ASN A 80 27.61 -15.33 21.03
C ASN A 80 28.76 -14.49 20.47
N THR A 81 28.55 -13.78 19.37
CA THR A 81 29.60 -13.01 18.68
C THR A 81 29.09 -11.72 18.07
N VAL A 82 29.99 -10.74 17.91
CA VAL A 82 29.65 -9.44 17.33
C VAL A 82 29.10 -9.66 15.92
N SER A 83 27.84 -9.26 15.73
CA SER A 83 27.06 -9.62 14.57
C SER A 83 26.37 -8.38 14.02
N LEU A 84 26.59 -8.07 12.75
CA LEU A 84 25.64 -7.28 11.99
C LEU A 84 24.63 -8.25 11.38
N LEU A 85 23.36 -8.08 11.68
CA LEU A 85 22.25 -8.77 11.04
C LEU A 85 21.64 -7.80 10.04
N ASN A 86 22.04 -7.93 8.77
CA ASN A 86 21.49 -7.17 7.67
C ASN A 86 20.48 -8.03 6.90
N VAL A 87 19.28 -7.52 6.70
CA VAL A 87 18.24 -8.15 5.88
C VAL A 87 18.32 -7.55 4.47
N ALA A 88 18.81 -8.31 3.49
CA ALA A 88 18.83 -7.83 2.11
C ALA A 88 17.41 -7.88 1.50
N GLY A 89 16.73 -6.73 1.47
CA GLY A 89 15.33 -6.60 1.06
C GLY A 89 14.37 -6.54 2.25
N GLU A 90 13.28 -5.77 2.12
CA GLU A 90 12.16 -5.55 3.08
C GLU A 90 12.49 -5.18 4.56
N GLY A 91 13.76 -5.19 4.99
CA GLY A 91 14.15 -4.76 6.33
C GLY A 91 13.54 -5.58 7.48
N LEU A 92 12.95 -6.74 7.17
CA LEU A 92 12.11 -7.52 8.08
C LEU A 92 12.83 -8.78 8.57
N LEU A 93 13.03 -8.88 9.89
CA LEU A 93 13.45 -10.13 10.52
C LEU A 93 12.28 -10.79 11.24
N SER A 94 11.74 -11.86 10.64
CA SER A 94 10.76 -12.77 11.24
C SER A 94 11.32 -14.20 11.21
N LEU A 95 11.41 -14.82 12.37
CA LEU A 95 11.85 -16.20 12.51
C LEU A 95 10.62 -17.10 12.54
N ARG A 96 10.56 -18.06 11.61
CA ARG A 96 9.45 -19.01 11.49
C ARG A 96 9.79 -20.32 12.21
N PRO A 97 8.78 -21.05 12.71
CA PRO A 97 9.00 -22.32 13.36
C PRO A 97 9.52 -23.40 12.42
N GLY A 98 10.37 -24.27 12.96
CA GLY A 98 10.85 -25.49 12.35
C GLY A 98 9.87 -26.66 12.47
N ALA A 99 10.23 -27.79 11.86
CA ALA A 99 9.43 -29.02 11.98
C ALA A 99 9.42 -29.53 13.43
N GLY A 100 8.24 -29.59 14.05
CA GLY A 100 8.05 -30.02 15.44
C GLY A 100 7.61 -28.90 16.40
N GLU A 101 7.70 -27.65 15.97
CA GLU A 101 7.30 -26.46 16.74
C GLU A 101 5.84 -26.09 16.44
N PHE A 102 4.97 -27.09 16.50
CA PHE A 102 3.53 -26.93 16.27
C PHE A 102 2.76 -27.45 17.47
N THR A 103 1.87 -26.63 18.02
CA THR A 103 0.94 -27.05 19.07
C THR A 103 -0.31 -27.65 18.43
N GLU A 104 -0.69 -28.85 18.86
CA GLU A 104 -1.93 -29.48 18.43
C GLU A 104 -3.12 -28.96 19.25
N VAL A 105 -4.01 -28.20 18.61
CA VAL A 105 -5.25 -27.67 19.22
C VAL A 105 -6.45 -28.14 18.41
N ASP A 106 -7.30 -28.95 19.05
CA ASP A 106 -8.51 -29.52 18.44
C ASP A 106 -8.27 -30.27 17.11
N GLY A 107 -7.10 -30.91 16.98
CA GLY A 107 -6.69 -31.64 15.78
C GLY A 107 -6.11 -30.76 14.67
N ASN A 108 -5.79 -29.50 14.99
CA ASN A 108 -5.05 -28.59 14.12
C ASN A 108 -3.62 -28.39 14.66
N SER A 109 -2.62 -28.50 13.78
CA SER A 109 -1.24 -28.11 14.06
C SER A 109 -1.09 -26.60 13.89
N LEU A 110 -0.90 -25.89 14.99
CA LEU A 110 -0.70 -24.43 15.04
C LEU A 110 0.78 -24.13 15.24
N ALA A 111 1.35 -23.32 14.35
CA ALA A 111 2.76 -22.95 14.43
C ALA A 111 3.05 -22.14 15.69
N ASP A 112 4.06 -22.56 16.45
CA ASP A 112 4.54 -21.82 17.60
C ASP A 112 5.60 -20.81 17.19
N TYR A 113 5.22 -19.53 17.22
CA TYR A 113 6.10 -18.44 16.87
C TYR A 113 6.77 -17.81 18.10
N ALA A 114 6.60 -18.36 19.31
CA ALA A 114 7.30 -17.86 20.47
C ALA A 114 8.81 -18.13 20.32
N VAL A 115 9.60 -17.07 20.17
CA VAL A 115 11.04 -17.21 19.94
C VAL A 115 11.83 -16.74 21.15
N HIS A 116 12.88 -17.47 21.50
CA HIS A 116 13.73 -17.18 22.65
C HIS A 116 15.11 -16.69 22.20
N TRP A 117 15.38 -15.39 22.31
CA TRP A 117 16.67 -14.81 21.92
C TRP A 117 17.59 -14.69 23.14
N ILE A 118 18.83 -15.15 23.02
CA ILE A 118 19.83 -15.02 24.07
C ILE A 118 21.10 -14.38 23.50
N ILE A 119 21.32 -13.12 23.80
CA ILE A 119 22.52 -12.38 23.42
C ILE A 119 23.54 -12.48 24.54
N LYS A 120 24.61 -13.21 24.30
CA LYS A 120 25.61 -13.56 25.32
C LYS A 120 26.48 -12.38 25.72
N SER A 121 27.05 -12.41 26.92
CA SER A 121 27.97 -11.38 27.41
C SER A 121 29.12 -11.09 26.44
N ASN A 122 29.57 -9.83 26.37
CA ASN A 122 30.59 -9.33 25.45
C ASN A 122 30.23 -9.40 23.96
N THR A 123 28.94 -9.53 23.66
CA THR A 123 28.42 -9.55 22.29
C THR A 123 27.82 -8.20 21.93
N HIS A 124 28.05 -7.74 20.70
CA HIS A 124 27.34 -6.59 20.15
C HIS A 124 26.59 -7.01 18.89
N VAL A 125 25.26 -7.04 18.97
CA VAL A 125 24.37 -7.35 17.85
C VAL A 125 23.78 -6.05 17.34
N ILE A 126 23.92 -5.80 16.04
CA ILE A 126 23.23 -4.71 15.33
C ILE A 126 22.23 -5.36 14.38
N LEU A 127 20.94 -5.13 14.60
CA LEU A 127 19.85 -5.47 13.68
C LEU A 127 19.58 -4.24 12.83
N ASP A 128 19.87 -4.34 11.54
CA ASP A 128 19.64 -3.28 10.57
C ASP A 128 18.25 -3.45 9.94
N GLY A 129 17.21 -2.86 10.55
CA GLY A 129 15.80 -3.03 10.18
C GLY A 129 14.85 -3.11 11.38
N ASP A 130 13.63 -3.57 11.11
CA ASP A 130 12.56 -3.73 12.10
C ASP A 130 12.58 -5.14 12.70
N LEU A 131 12.27 -5.23 13.99
CA LEU A 131 12.15 -6.48 14.74
C LEU A 131 10.68 -6.74 15.09
N PHE A 132 10.14 -7.86 14.61
CA PHE A 132 8.78 -8.29 14.94
C PHE A 132 8.80 -9.41 15.95
N LEU A 133 8.09 -9.22 17.06
CA LEU A 133 7.98 -10.19 18.15
C LEU A 133 6.56 -10.74 18.19
N HIS A 134 6.47 -12.06 18.19
CA HIS A 134 5.21 -12.77 18.41
C HIS A 134 4.98 -12.96 19.91
N TYR A 135 3.73 -13.07 20.35
CA TYR A 135 3.39 -13.36 21.75
C TYR A 135 4.09 -14.63 22.24
N GLY A 136 4.53 -14.62 23.50
CA GLY A 136 5.35 -15.69 24.08
C GLY A 136 6.85 -15.50 23.88
N SER A 137 7.29 -14.69 22.90
CA SER A 137 8.72 -14.49 22.64
C SER A 137 9.45 -13.84 23.82
N THR A 138 10.72 -14.20 24.01
CA THR A 138 11.60 -13.57 24.97
C THR A 138 12.91 -13.12 24.35
N ILE A 139 13.44 -12.00 24.82
CA ILE A 139 14.78 -11.52 24.49
C ILE A 139 15.55 -11.38 25.78
N THR A 140 16.67 -12.10 25.88
CA THR A 140 17.60 -12.05 27.00
C THR A 140 18.90 -11.43 26.52
N ILE A 141 19.27 -10.30 27.11
CA ILE A 141 20.53 -9.59 26.86
C ILE A 141 21.37 -9.76 28.11
N GLU A 142 22.43 -10.56 28.05
CA GLU A 142 23.32 -10.80 29.19
C GLU A 142 24.12 -9.53 29.55
N GLU A 143 24.71 -9.54 30.75
CA GLU A 143 25.57 -8.45 31.23
C GLU A 143 26.73 -8.22 30.25
N ASP A 144 27.10 -6.95 30.01
CA ASP A 144 28.10 -6.54 29.03
C ASP A 144 27.79 -6.89 27.55
N ALA A 145 26.57 -7.31 27.23
CA ALA A 145 26.10 -7.43 25.86
C ALA A 145 25.37 -6.15 25.39
N THR A 146 25.30 -5.95 24.07
CA THR A 146 24.55 -4.87 23.44
C THR A 146 23.69 -5.43 22.30
N LEU A 147 22.40 -5.09 22.30
CA LEU A 147 21.51 -5.19 21.15
C LEU A 147 21.16 -3.79 20.67
N GLU A 148 21.53 -3.48 19.43
CA GLU A 148 21.17 -2.26 18.72
C GLU A 148 20.21 -2.63 17.58
N ILE A 149 19.04 -1.98 17.54
CA ILE A 149 18.05 -2.14 16.47
C ILE A 149 17.92 -0.78 15.80
N THR A 150 18.16 -0.72 14.49
CA THR A 150 18.12 0.56 13.76
C THR A 150 16.69 0.99 13.41
N GLY A 151 15.76 0.04 13.27
CA GLY A 151 14.32 0.26 13.05
C GLY A 151 13.47 0.11 14.32
N ASP A 152 12.22 -0.29 14.12
CA ASP A 152 11.21 -0.41 15.19
C ASP A 152 11.18 -1.81 15.82
N ILE A 153 10.66 -1.91 17.04
CA ILE A 153 10.22 -3.19 17.61
C ILE A 153 8.69 -3.23 17.58
N SER A 154 8.15 -4.15 16.79
CA SER A 154 6.71 -4.29 16.57
C SER A 154 6.19 -5.64 17.07
N LEU A 155 4.90 -5.68 17.40
CA LEU A 155 4.20 -6.91 17.74
C LEU A 155 3.62 -7.53 16.48
N ALA A 156 3.99 -8.77 16.17
CA ALA A 156 3.34 -9.55 15.14
C ALA A 156 2.21 -10.41 15.73
N SER A 157 1.13 -10.60 14.96
CA SER A 157 0.13 -11.59 15.32
C SER A 157 0.77 -12.98 15.28
N SER A 158 0.60 -13.77 16.34
CA SER A 158 1.14 -15.14 16.45
C SER A 158 0.35 -16.18 15.65
N LEU A 159 -0.59 -15.75 14.80
CA LEU A 159 -1.58 -16.63 14.17
C LEU A 159 -1.31 -16.73 12.67
N LEU A 160 -0.30 -17.52 12.29
CA LEU A 160 -0.12 -17.97 10.91
C LEU A 160 -0.23 -19.50 10.88
N PHE A 161 -1.20 -20.01 10.14
CA PHE A 161 -1.28 -21.43 9.82
C PHE A 161 -0.23 -21.76 8.75
N CYS A 162 0.35 -22.96 8.86
CA CYS A 162 0.93 -23.60 7.68
C CYS A 162 -0.25 -24.03 6.77
N ASP A 163 -0.33 -23.47 5.56
CA ASP A 163 -1.40 -23.76 4.58
C ASP A 163 -1.58 -25.26 4.28
N ASP A 164 -0.51 -26.05 4.45
CA ASP A 164 -0.49 -27.50 4.23
C ASP A 164 -0.79 -28.32 5.50
N CYS A 165 -1.01 -27.66 6.63
CA CYS A 165 -1.20 -28.26 7.95
C CYS A 165 -2.67 -28.11 8.38
N VAL A 166 -3.52 -29.04 7.91
CA VAL A 166 -4.86 -29.45 8.46
C VAL A 166 -6.07 -29.22 7.53
N SER A 167 -7.02 -30.15 7.64
CA SER A 167 -8.12 -30.43 6.71
C SER A 167 -9.53 -30.19 7.29
N LEU A 168 -9.83 -29.02 7.87
CA LEU A 168 -11.13 -28.74 8.51
C LEU A 168 -11.77 -27.42 8.05
N ASP A 169 -13.08 -27.29 8.28
CA ASP A 169 -13.88 -26.13 7.86
C ASP A 169 -13.54 -24.84 8.64
N ALA A 170 -13.92 -23.69 8.07
CA ALA A 170 -13.56 -22.37 8.58
C ALA A 170 -14.01 -22.07 10.02
N ALA A 171 -15.10 -22.70 10.49
CA ALA A 171 -15.60 -22.49 11.84
C ALA A 171 -14.74 -23.22 12.88
N THR A 172 -14.32 -24.44 12.54
CA THR A 172 -13.42 -25.23 13.39
C THR A 172 -12.03 -24.57 13.47
N ARG A 173 -11.58 -23.99 12.35
CA ARG A 173 -10.35 -23.19 12.31
C ARG A 173 -10.40 -21.98 13.26
N ALA A 174 -11.46 -21.17 13.17
CA ALA A 174 -11.61 -20.00 14.02
C ALA A 174 -11.66 -20.34 15.53
N ALA A 175 -12.27 -21.48 15.88
CA ALA A 175 -12.30 -21.94 17.27
C ALA A 175 -10.92 -22.39 17.79
N ALA A 176 -10.13 -23.05 16.93
CA ALA A 176 -8.77 -23.44 17.27
C ALA A 176 -7.84 -22.22 17.41
N GLU A 177 -8.01 -21.20 16.56
CA GLU A 177 -7.32 -19.90 16.67
C GLU A 177 -7.62 -19.23 18.01
N GLU A 178 -8.90 -19.13 18.39
CA GLU A 178 -9.31 -18.55 19.67
C GLU A 178 -8.76 -19.35 20.86
N SER A 179 -8.78 -20.68 20.78
CA SER A 179 -8.24 -21.53 21.85
C SER A 179 -6.72 -21.38 22.00
N TYR A 180 -5.97 -21.27 20.90
CA TYR A 180 -4.52 -21.11 20.94
C TYR A 180 -4.08 -19.71 21.33
N ALA A 181 -4.79 -18.67 20.90
CA ALA A 181 -4.57 -17.31 21.40
C ALA A 181 -4.71 -17.23 22.93
N ASN A 182 -5.55 -18.08 23.54
CA ASN A 182 -5.71 -18.19 24.99
C ASN A 182 -4.60 -19.01 25.68
N THR A 183 -3.82 -19.83 24.95
CA THR A 183 -2.68 -20.57 25.51
C THR A 183 -1.38 -19.78 25.48
N LEU A 184 -1.24 -18.85 24.53
CA LEU A 184 -0.07 -17.98 24.45
C LEU A 184 0.04 -17.10 25.69
N ILE A 185 1.27 -16.91 26.18
CA ILE A 185 1.54 -15.88 27.18
C ILE A 185 1.28 -14.53 26.47
N PRO A 186 0.31 -13.70 26.91
CA PRO A 186 -0.06 -12.46 26.21
C PRO A 186 0.95 -11.33 26.45
N SER A 187 2.20 -11.68 26.72
CA SER A 187 3.29 -10.77 27.01
C SER A 187 4.56 -11.24 26.31
N ILE A 188 5.35 -10.27 25.88
CA ILE A 188 6.75 -10.46 25.50
C ILE A 188 7.62 -10.10 26.70
N THR A 189 8.67 -10.88 26.92
CA THR A 189 9.61 -10.63 28.02
C THR A 189 10.96 -10.19 27.49
N ILE A 190 11.41 -8.99 27.86
CA ILE A 190 12.77 -8.52 27.60
C ILE A 190 13.55 -8.53 28.91
N ASN A 191 14.43 -9.53 29.07
CA ASN A 191 15.36 -9.67 30.19
C ASN A 191 16.66 -8.92 29.85
N ASN A 192 16.69 -7.62 30.10
CA ASN A 192 17.86 -6.80 29.80
C ASN A 192 18.80 -6.62 31.00
N LEU A 193 19.93 -7.33 31.00
CA LEU A 193 21.07 -7.13 31.92
C LEU A 193 22.22 -6.36 31.27
N GLY A 194 22.15 -6.09 29.96
CA GLY A 194 23.13 -5.34 29.17
C GLY A 194 22.57 -4.02 28.63
N ASN A 195 22.96 -3.66 27.41
CA ASN A 195 22.49 -2.47 26.72
C ASN A 195 21.48 -2.85 25.62
N LEU A 196 20.35 -2.16 25.60
CA LEU A 196 19.37 -2.20 24.51
C LEU A 196 19.24 -0.79 23.93
N SER A 197 19.46 -0.64 22.63
CA SER A 197 19.27 0.60 21.90
C SER A 197 18.28 0.35 20.76
N VAL A 198 17.20 1.12 20.71
CA VAL A 198 16.20 1.07 19.63
C VAL A 198 16.20 2.44 18.97
N GLY A 199 16.48 2.47 17.66
CA GLY A 199 16.63 3.67 16.85
C GLY A 199 15.31 4.19 16.26
N GLY A 200 14.25 3.38 16.32
CA GLY A 200 12.88 3.68 15.90
C GLY A 200 12.30 4.92 16.56
N ASP A 201 12.54 6.08 15.94
CA ASP A 201 11.92 7.35 16.31
C ASP A 201 11.71 8.16 15.03
N ASN A 202 10.88 7.61 14.14
CA ASN A 202 10.10 8.35 13.17
C ASN A 202 8.77 7.61 12.96
N ASP A 203 7.89 7.63 13.96
CA ASP A 203 6.44 7.45 13.79
C ASP A 203 5.95 8.53 12.80
N LEU A 204 6.16 8.26 11.52
CA LEU A 204 5.45 8.96 10.46
C LEU A 204 4.26 8.04 10.13
N PRO A 205 3.03 8.47 10.46
CA PRO A 205 1.83 7.71 10.11
C PRO A 205 1.84 7.43 8.61
N VAL A 206 1.15 6.35 8.19
CA VAL A 206 1.09 5.86 6.80
C VAL A 206 1.36 6.97 5.77
N GLU A 207 2.47 6.86 5.05
CA GLU A 207 2.81 7.84 4.03
C GLU A 207 2.07 7.47 2.74
N LEU A 208 0.89 8.04 2.54
CA LEU A 208 0.11 7.84 1.32
C LEU A 208 0.84 8.49 0.12
N ILE A 209 1.25 7.68 -0.84
CA ILE A 209 1.88 8.14 -2.09
C ILE A 209 0.83 8.71 -3.04
N SER A 210 -0.27 7.99 -3.22
CA SER A 210 -1.30 8.36 -4.19
C SER A 210 -2.67 7.87 -3.75
N PHE A 211 -3.70 8.63 -4.13
CA PHE A 211 -5.10 8.19 -4.06
C PHE A 211 -5.84 8.75 -5.27
N THR A 212 -6.35 7.85 -6.09
CA THR A 212 -6.97 8.16 -7.38
C THR A 212 -8.24 7.35 -7.56
N GLY A 213 -9.11 7.82 -8.45
CA GLY A 213 -10.34 7.13 -8.78
C GLY A 213 -10.63 7.29 -10.26
N GLU A 214 -11.13 6.25 -10.89
CA GLU A 214 -11.54 6.25 -12.28
C GLU A 214 -12.92 5.60 -12.43
N LYS A 215 -13.78 6.24 -13.22
CA LYS A 215 -15.07 5.68 -13.59
C LYS A 215 -14.90 4.69 -14.75
N ILE A 216 -15.31 3.45 -14.56
CA ILE A 216 -15.32 2.41 -15.60
C ILE A 216 -16.77 1.96 -15.80
N GLU A 217 -17.34 2.30 -16.97
CA GLU A 217 -18.73 1.99 -17.35
C GLU A 217 -19.79 2.48 -16.34
N ASP A 218 -20.18 1.64 -15.39
CA ASP A 218 -21.22 1.88 -14.39
C ASP A 218 -20.70 1.74 -12.94
N TYR A 219 -19.38 1.58 -12.74
CA TYR A 219 -18.73 1.52 -11.43
C TYR A 219 -17.52 2.47 -11.34
N VAL A 220 -17.02 2.70 -10.13
CA VAL A 220 -15.80 3.47 -9.88
C VAL A 220 -14.74 2.55 -9.27
N VAL A 221 -13.53 2.60 -9.82
CA VAL A 221 -12.35 1.94 -9.25
C VAL A 221 -11.50 2.98 -8.54
N LEU A 222 -11.29 2.78 -7.25
CA LEU A 222 -10.38 3.55 -6.42
C LEU A 222 -9.05 2.82 -6.35
N ASN A 223 -7.94 3.53 -6.52
CA ASN A 223 -6.61 2.98 -6.37
C ASN A 223 -5.77 3.90 -5.50
N TRP A 224 -5.04 3.33 -4.56
CA TRP A 224 -4.08 4.06 -3.74
C TRP A 224 -2.85 3.25 -3.46
N SER A 225 -1.80 3.95 -3.04
CA SER A 225 -0.56 3.32 -2.62
C SER A 225 0.04 4.02 -1.41
N THR A 226 0.66 3.23 -0.54
CA THR A 226 1.37 3.66 0.66
C THR A 226 2.87 3.48 0.42
N ALA A 227 3.71 4.38 0.94
CA ALA A 227 5.17 4.22 0.90
C ALA A 227 5.65 3.37 2.08
N THR A 228 5.06 3.63 3.24
CA THR A 228 5.27 2.91 4.48
C THR A 228 3.93 2.78 5.22
N GLU A 229 3.82 1.74 6.02
CA GLU A 229 2.71 1.50 6.95
C GLU A 229 3.31 1.18 8.31
N ILE A 230 2.85 1.88 9.35
CA ILE A 230 3.30 1.65 10.73
C ILE A 230 2.06 1.62 11.59
N ASN A 231 1.93 0.59 12.41
CA ASN A 231 0.81 0.38 13.34
C ASN A 231 -0.58 0.44 12.66
N SER A 232 -0.64 0.15 11.36
CA SER A 232 -1.82 0.34 10.54
C SER A 232 -2.75 -0.85 10.66
N SER A 233 -4.00 -0.62 11.07
CA SER A 233 -5.00 -1.69 11.14
C SER A 233 -5.71 -1.89 9.79
N HIS A 234 -6.34 -0.83 9.27
CA HIS A 234 -7.12 -0.90 8.04
C HIS A 234 -7.39 0.49 7.44
N PHE A 235 -7.84 0.51 6.20
CA PHE A 235 -8.49 1.66 5.58
C PHE A 235 -10.00 1.48 5.57
N LEU A 236 -10.74 2.49 6.02
CA LEU A 236 -12.15 2.68 5.69
C LEU A 236 -12.25 3.48 4.39
N ILE A 237 -13.08 3.01 3.47
CA ILE A 237 -13.41 3.70 2.23
C ILE A 237 -14.75 4.37 2.46
N GLU A 238 -14.76 5.70 2.41
CA GLU A 238 -15.96 6.48 2.59
C GLU A 238 -16.35 7.24 1.32
N ARG A 239 -17.66 7.30 1.08
CA ARG A 239 -18.27 8.00 -0.04
C ARG A 239 -19.21 9.09 0.45
N SER A 240 -19.29 10.17 -0.31
CA SER A 240 -20.28 11.22 -0.12
C SER A 240 -20.85 11.69 -1.45
N SER A 241 -22.13 12.08 -1.47
CA SER A 241 -22.75 12.79 -2.59
C SER A 241 -22.70 14.32 -2.45
N ASP A 242 -22.30 14.84 -1.27
CA ASP A 242 -22.39 16.27 -0.93
C ASP A 242 -21.16 16.88 -0.22
N LYS A 243 -20.09 16.08 -0.01
CA LYS A 243 -18.87 16.40 0.77
C LYS A 243 -19.07 16.62 2.27
N THR A 244 -20.28 16.46 2.79
CA THR A 244 -20.62 16.72 4.21
C THR A 244 -21.09 15.49 4.95
N SER A 245 -21.92 14.66 4.31
CA SER A 245 -22.40 13.39 4.83
C SER A 245 -21.59 12.27 4.20
N TRP A 246 -20.86 11.52 5.02
CA TRP A 246 -20.00 10.42 4.58
C TRP A 246 -20.61 9.09 5.00
N GLU A 247 -20.62 8.14 4.07
CA GLU A 247 -21.07 6.77 4.24
C GLU A 247 -19.85 5.85 4.05
N GLU A 248 -19.62 4.96 5.01
CA GLU A 248 -18.64 3.88 4.85
C GLU A 248 -19.18 2.86 3.84
N ILE A 249 -18.44 2.67 2.74
CA ILE A 249 -18.82 1.76 1.65
C ILE A 249 -17.96 0.49 1.62
N GLY A 250 -16.89 0.43 2.42
CA GLY A 250 -16.05 -0.74 2.57
C GLY A 250 -14.85 -0.47 3.46
N TYR A 251 -14.10 -1.54 3.74
CA TYR A 251 -12.82 -1.45 4.41
C TYR A 251 -11.83 -2.45 3.81
N LEU A 252 -10.54 -2.18 3.93
CA LEU A 252 -9.45 -3.06 3.52
C LEU A 252 -8.39 -3.11 4.61
N GLU A 253 -8.05 -4.31 5.04
CA GLU A 253 -6.96 -4.54 5.99
C GLU A 253 -5.63 -4.14 5.36
N THR A 254 -4.77 -3.50 6.15
CA THR A 254 -3.40 -3.17 5.77
C THR A 254 -2.44 -4.28 6.18
N SER A 255 -1.16 -4.21 5.79
CA SER A 255 -0.19 -5.25 6.19
C SER A 255 0.24 -5.16 7.67
N GLY A 256 -0.35 -4.25 8.45
CA GLY A 256 0.04 -3.96 9.82
C GLY A 256 1.21 -2.99 9.84
N ASN A 257 2.33 -3.45 9.30
CA ASN A 257 3.55 -2.67 9.14
C ASN A 257 4.20 -3.01 7.80
N SER A 258 4.76 -2.00 7.12
CA SER A 258 5.46 -2.14 5.85
C SER A 258 6.45 -1.00 5.66
N SER A 259 7.66 -1.33 5.20
CA SER A 259 8.65 -0.37 4.72
C SER A 259 8.72 -0.31 3.18
N VAL A 260 7.84 -1.07 2.50
CA VAL A 260 7.75 -1.15 1.04
C VAL A 260 6.42 -0.61 0.54
N THR A 261 6.42 -0.18 -0.72
CA THR A 261 5.22 0.34 -1.36
C THR A 261 4.16 -0.74 -1.54
N ILE A 262 2.97 -0.54 -0.98
CA ILE A 262 1.81 -1.42 -1.18
C ILE A 262 0.76 -0.70 -2.02
N GLU A 263 0.19 -1.42 -2.98
CA GLU A 263 -0.88 -0.93 -3.83
C GLU A 263 -2.21 -1.59 -3.46
N TYR A 264 -3.25 -0.77 -3.35
CA TYR A 264 -4.60 -1.18 -2.99
C TYR A 264 -5.60 -0.75 -4.06
N SER A 265 -6.68 -1.52 -4.17
CA SER A 265 -7.78 -1.23 -5.10
C SER A 265 -9.12 -1.56 -4.48
N PHE A 266 -10.12 -0.72 -4.72
CA PHE A 266 -11.49 -0.90 -4.27
C PHE A 266 -12.48 -0.55 -5.38
N VAL A 267 -13.57 -1.32 -5.49
CA VAL A 267 -14.60 -1.12 -6.51
C VAL A 267 -15.92 -0.70 -5.85
N ASP A 268 -16.44 0.46 -6.25
CA ASP A 268 -17.78 0.94 -5.88
C ASP A 268 -18.74 0.76 -7.06
N GLU A 269 -19.73 -0.12 -6.90
CA GLU A 269 -20.76 -0.41 -7.91
C GLU A 269 -22.04 0.43 -7.73
N ASP A 270 -22.27 1.07 -6.58
CA ASP A 270 -23.53 1.76 -6.27
C ASP A 270 -23.40 3.28 -6.41
N ILE A 271 -22.95 3.74 -7.58
CA ILE A 271 -22.46 5.12 -7.76
C ILE A 271 -23.58 6.14 -8.03
N ASN A 272 -23.47 7.33 -7.44
CA ASN A 272 -24.36 8.47 -7.70
C ASN A 272 -23.91 9.30 -8.93
N GLU A 273 -24.65 10.35 -9.31
CA GLU A 273 -24.26 11.26 -10.40
C GLU A 273 -22.89 11.94 -10.16
N ILE A 274 -22.63 12.32 -8.91
CA ILE A 274 -21.38 12.88 -8.41
C ILE A 274 -21.04 12.11 -7.14
N ASN A 275 -19.81 11.60 -7.08
CA ASN A 275 -19.30 10.87 -5.92
C ASN A 275 -18.02 11.52 -5.44
N PHE A 276 -17.91 11.68 -4.13
CA PHE A 276 -16.70 12.06 -3.45
C PHE A 276 -16.21 10.87 -2.67
N TYR A 277 -14.92 10.57 -2.75
CA TYR A 277 -14.32 9.46 -2.03
C TYR A 277 -13.19 9.96 -1.15
N ARG A 278 -13.08 9.43 0.07
CA ARG A 278 -11.94 9.63 0.96
C ARG A 278 -11.56 8.30 1.58
N LEU A 279 -10.29 8.21 1.98
CA LEU A 279 -9.79 7.10 2.79
C LEU A 279 -9.67 7.58 4.23
N VAL A 280 -10.11 6.75 5.18
CA VAL A 280 -9.80 6.93 6.59
C VAL A 280 -8.88 5.78 6.96
N HIS A 281 -7.62 6.08 7.17
CA HIS A 281 -6.65 5.14 7.72
C HIS A 281 -6.84 5.05 9.22
N VAL A 282 -6.91 3.83 9.75
CA VAL A 282 -7.13 3.54 11.17
C VAL A 282 -5.94 2.71 11.67
N ASP A 283 -5.30 3.20 12.73
CA ASP A 283 -4.23 2.50 13.43
C ASP A 283 -4.78 1.50 14.46
N PHE A 284 -3.98 0.54 14.92
CA PHE A 284 -4.41 -0.41 15.96
C PHE A 284 -4.76 0.26 17.30
N ASP A 285 -4.24 1.47 17.55
CA ASP A 285 -4.60 2.28 18.72
C ASP A 285 -5.89 3.11 18.52
N GLN A 286 -6.56 2.93 17.38
CA GLN A 286 -7.75 3.65 16.91
C GLN A 286 -7.52 5.12 16.56
N THR A 287 -6.28 5.54 16.32
CA THR A 287 -5.98 6.83 15.70
C THR A 287 -6.42 6.82 14.24
N GLU A 288 -7.05 7.91 13.78
CA GLU A 288 -7.58 8.04 12.42
C GLU A 288 -6.88 9.15 11.64
N THR A 289 -6.48 8.85 10.41
CA THR A 289 -5.94 9.81 9.45
C THR A 289 -6.77 9.82 8.16
N VAL A 290 -7.20 11.00 7.70
CA VAL A 290 -8.08 11.13 6.53
C VAL A 290 -7.32 11.62 5.30
N TYR A 291 -7.49 10.92 4.17
CA TYR A 291 -6.90 11.28 2.87
C TYR A 291 -7.97 11.57 1.82
N GLY A 292 -7.74 12.61 1.01
CA GLY A 292 -8.68 13.10 -0.01
C GLY A 292 -9.46 14.34 0.44
N PRO A 293 -10.72 14.54 0.01
CA PRO A 293 -11.47 13.69 -0.89
C PRO A 293 -11.12 13.92 -2.38
N ILE A 294 -11.29 12.87 -3.18
CA ILE A 294 -11.28 12.95 -4.65
C ILE A 294 -12.73 13.03 -5.18
N GLU A 295 -12.92 13.65 -6.34
CA GLU A 295 -14.24 13.86 -6.96
C GLU A 295 -14.34 13.09 -8.27
N ILE A 296 -15.36 12.24 -8.39
CA ILE A 296 -15.65 11.43 -9.57
C ILE A 296 -17.08 11.73 -10.04
N SER A 297 -17.20 12.34 -11.22
CA SER A 297 -18.49 12.64 -11.86
C SER A 297 -18.86 11.53 -12.85
N VAL A 298 -20.01 10.90 -12.63
CA VAL A 298 -20.53 9.80 -13.47
C VAL A 298 -21.20 10.34 -14.73
N ILE A 299 -21.70 11.57 -14.67
CA ILE A 299 -22.17 12.26 -15.86
C ILE A 299 -20.95 12.86 -16.57
N SER A 300 -20.60 12.29 -17.72
CA SER A 300 -19.84 13.01 -18.74
C SER A 300 -20.73 14.14 -19.27
N LYS A 301 -20.81 15.24 -18.53
CA LYS A 301 -21.44 16.47 -19.02
C LYS A 301 -20.47 17.13 -19.99
N THR A 302 -20.27 16.52 -21.16
CA THR A 302 -19.56 17.22 -22.25
C THR A 302 -20.35 18.49 -22.55
N LEU A 303 -19.70 19.63 -22.35
CA LEU A 303 -20.26 20.94 -22.60
C LEU A 303 -20.86 20.99 -24.01
N ASN A 304 -22.18 21.07 -24.10
CA ASN A 304 -22.89 21.08 -25.37
C ASN A 304 -23.15 22.52 -25.78
N VAL A 305 -22.53 22.92 -26.89
CA VAL A 305 -22.62 24.28 -27.43
C VAL A 305 -23.22 24.22 -28.82
N ALA A 306 -24.27 25.01 -29.03
CA ALA A 306 -24.90 25.18 -30.33
C ALA A 306 -25.08 26.66 -30.64
N MET A 307 -24.77 27.05 -31.87
CA MET A 307 -24.86 28.44 -32.34
C MET A 307 -25.95 28.57 -33.40
N TYR A 308 -26.80 29.59 -33.26
CA TYR A 308 -27.92 29.84 -34.16
C TYR A 308 -28.05 31.33 -34.54
N PRO A 309 -28.14 31.66 -35.84
CA PRO A 309 -27.89 30.76 -36.98
C PRO A 309 -26.40 30.38 -37.05
N ASN A 310 -26.08 29.29 -37.75
CA ASN A 310 -24.70 28.86 -38.03
C ASN A 310 -24.11 29.52 -39.29
N ILE A 311 -24.89 30.37 -39.95
CA ILE A 311 -24.49 31.31 -41.01
C ILE A 311 -24.99 32.68 -40.55
N VAL A 312 -24.08 33.63 -40.34
CA VAL A 312 -24.36 34.91 -39.68
C VAL A 312 -23.81 36.05 -40.53
N SER A 313 -24.65 37.05 -40.82
CA SER A 313 -24.18 38.23 -41.55
C SER A 313 -23.34 39.15 -40.68
N ASN A 314 -22.46 39.90 -41.34
CA ASN A 314 -21.57 40.87 -40.69
C ASN A 314 -22.37 41.86 -39.80
N GLY A 315 -21.88 42.15 -38.60
CA GLY A 315 -22.54 43.04 -37.64
C GLY A 315 -23.88 42.54 -37.08
N SER A 316 -24.32 41.32 -37.41
CA SER A 316 -25.60 40.76 -36.94
C SER A 316 -25.47 40.05 -35.60
N SER A 317 -26.60 39.91 -34.91
CA SER A 317 -26.69 39.14 -33.67
C SER A 317 -26.89 37.66 -33.92
N PHE A 318 -26.32 36.83 -33.04
CA PHE A 318 -26.48 35.39 -33.01
C PHE A 318 -26.78 34.92 -31.58
N LYS A 319 -27.26 33.68 -31.46
CA LYS A 319 -27.53 33.03 -30.17
C LYS A 319 -26.60 31.85 -29.96
N VAL A 320 -26.16 31.65 -28.73
CA VAL A 320 -25.41 30.49 -28.29
C VAL A 320 -26.22 29.78 -27.23
N ALA A 321 -26.67 28.56 -27.52
CA ALA A 321 -27.29 27.67 -26.55
C ALA A 321 -26.21 26.81 -25.91
N LEU A 322 -26.13 26.89 -24.59
CA LEU A 322 -25.19 26.15 -23.75
C LEU A 322 -25.98 25.21 -22.86
N ASN A 323 -25.67 23.92 -22.92
CA ASN A 323 -26.25 22.90 -22.06
C ASN A 323 -25.13 22.13 -21.35
N ASN A 324 -25.48 21.50 -20.22
CA ASN A 324 -24.56 20.76 -19.37
C ASN A 324 -23.46 21.65 -18.79
N LEU A 325 -23.82 22.85 -18.32
CA LEU A 325 -22.89 23.76 -17.68
C LEU A 325 -22.44 23.24 -16.30
N SER A 326 -21.16 23.39 -16.01
CA SER A 326 -20.56 23.25 -14.69
C SER A 326 -21.01 24.40 -13.80
N ILE A 327 -21.92 24.09 -12.89
CA ILE A 327 -22.49 25.03 -11.91
C ILE A 327 -21.34 25.66 -11.10
N GLY A 328 -21.41 26.98 -10.86
CA GLY A 328 -20.36 27.68 -10.10
C GLY A 328 -19.16 28.14 -10.95
N SER A 329 -19.04 27.67 -12.19
CA SER A 329 -17.97 28.07 -13.10
C SER A 329 -18.35 29.28 -13.97
N SER A 330 -17.36 30.08 -14.37
CA SER A 330 -17.53 31.14 -15.38
C SER A 330 -17.62 30.53 -16.79
N ILE A 331 -18.14 31.32 -17.73
CA ILE A 331 -18.21 30.94 -19.15
C ILE A 331 -17.38 31.94 -19.95
N GLU A 332 -16.38 31.44 -20.66
CA GLU A 332 -15.59 32.21 -21.61
C GLU A 332 -15.92 31.77 -23.04
N MET A 333 -16.28 32.71 -23.89
CA MET A 333 -16.57 32.50 -25.31
C MET A 333 -15.60 33.33 -26.15
N THR A 334 -14.82 32.68 -27.02
CA THR A 334 -13.81 33.34 -27.84
C THR A 334 -13.98 32.97 -29.30
N ILE A 335 -13.91 33.97 -30.18
CA ILE A 335 -14.07 33.81 -31.62
C ILE A 335 -12.71 33.92 -32.31
N TYR A 336 -12.43 32.96 -33.20
CA TYR A 336 -11.24 32.93 -34.05
C TYR A 336 -11.60 32.78 -35.53
N ASP A 337 -10.77 33.33 -36.41
CA ASP A 337 -10.80 32.98 -37.84
C ASP A 337 -10.10 31.64 -38.12
N VAL A 338 -10.14 31.18 -39.38
CA VAL A 338 -9.48 29.92 -39.81
C VAL A 338 -7.97 29.88 -39.61
N ASN A 339 -7.31 31.02 -39.48
CA ASN A 339 -5.86 31.10 -39.26
C ASN A 339 -5.52 31.21 -37.76
N GLY A 340 -6.52 31.07 -36.87
CA GLY A 340 -6.35 31.25 -35.43
C GLY A 340 -6.21 32.70 -35.00
N LYS A 341 -6.54 33.68 -35.87
CA LYS A 341 -6.55 35.09 -35.48
C LYS A 341 -7.72 35.34 -34.55
N PHE A 342 -7.44 35.89 -33.37
CA PHE A 342 -8.44 36.35 -32.41
C PHE A 342 -9.35 37.44 -33.03
N ILE A 343 -10.66 37.31 -32.83
CA ILE A 343 -11.67 38.24 -33.32
C ILE A 343 -12.37 38.97 -32.18
N ASP A 344 -12.89 38.22 -31.20
CA ASP A 344 -13.69 38.77 -30.10
C ASP A 344 -13.72 37.81 -28.91
N ASN A 345 -14.04 38.32 -27.72
CA ASN A 345 -14.30 37.52 -26.53
C ASN A 345 -15.54 37.98 -25.76
N SER A 346 -16.07 37.09 -24.93
CA SER A 346 -17.10 37.43 -23.97
C SER A 346 -17.00 36.53 -22.75
N LEU A 347 -17.01 37.16 -21.59
CA LEU A 347 -16.94 36.50 -20.29
C LEU A 347 -18.25 36.70 -19.55
N LEU A 348 -18.82 35.62 -19.06
CA LEU A 348 -19.90 35.65 -18.08
C LEU A 348 -19.38 35.12 -16.76
N ASN A 349 -19.60 35.91 -15.71
CA ASN A 349 -19.30 35.53 -14.34
C ASN A 349 -20.12 34.29 -13.95
N THR A 350 -19.71 33.63 -12.87
CA THR A 350 -20.30 32.41 -12.32
C THR A 350 -21.82 32.34 -12.49
N ILE A 351 -22.28 31.30 -13.20
CA ILE A 351 -23.69 31.05 -13.42
C ILE A 351 -24.11 29.78 -12.67
N ASN A 352 -25.23 29.86 -11.95
CA ASN A 352 -25.81 28.75 -11.19
C ASN A 352 -26.98 28.09 -11.94
N VAL A 353 -26.82 27.85 -13.24
CA VAL A 353 -27.84 27.18 -14.08
C VAL A 353 -27.18 26.12 -14.95
N ASN A 354 -27.91 25.04 -15.23
CA ASN A 354 -27.42 23.93 -16.06
C ASN A 354 -27.48 24.23 -17.58
N SER A 355 -28.31 25.19 -17.99
CA SER A 355 -28.46 25.59 -19.40
C SER A 355 -28.80 27.06 -19.54
N ILE A 356 -28.26 27.72 -20.57
CA ILE A 356 -28.54 29.14 -20.87
C ILE A 356 -28.48 29.39 -22.37
N VAL A 357 -29.24 30.39 -22.83
CA VAL A 357 -29.14 30.91 -24.20
C VAL A 357 -28.66 32.36 -24.13
N ILE A 358 -27.56 32.65 -24.81
CA ILE A 358 -26.87 33.94 -24.78
C ILE A 358 -26.97 34.60 -26.14
N SER A 359 -27.35 35.87 -26.19
CA SER A 359 -27.37 36.66 -27.42
C SER A 359 -26.10 37.48 -27.52
N GLN A 360 -25.41 37.39 -28.66
CA GLN A 360 -24.13 38.01 -28.94
C GLN A 360 -24.21 38.79 -30.26
N LYS A 361 -23.30 39.73 -30.48
CA LYS A 361 -23.21 40.49 -31.73
C LYS A 361 -21.82 40.38 -32.30
N LEU A 362 -21.71 40.07 -33.60
CA LEU A 362 -20.41 40.06 -34.28
C LEU A 362 -19.85 41.49 -34.44
N PRO A 363 -18.53 41.68 -34.37
CA PRO A 363 -17.87 42.89 -34.84
C PRO A 363 -18.21 43.20 -36.30
N ASP A 364 -18.20 44.48 -36.65
CA ASP A 364 -18.36 44.92 -38.04
C ASP A 364 -17.08 44.64 -38.87
N ASN A 365 -17.23 44.54 -40.20
CA ASN A 365 -16.15 44.39 -41.18
C ASN A 365 -15.33 43.09 -41.11
N LEU A 366 -15.93 41.99 -40.61
CA LEU A 366 -15.36 40.65 -40.76
C LEU A 366 -15.38 40.18 -42.23
N ARG A 367 -14.37 39.40 -42.62
CA ARG A 367 -14.30 38.82 -43.97
C ARG A 367 -15.28 37.64 -44.04
N LYS A 368 -15.86 37.42 -45.22
CA LYS A 368 -16.66 36.22 -45.48
C LYS A 368 -15.78 34.99 -45.34
N GLY A 369 -16.27 33.95 -44.67
CA GLY A 369 -15.49 32.74 -44.41
C GLY A 369 -15.93 31.94 -43.19
N LEU A 370 -15.17 30.91 -42.87
CA LEU A 370 -15.37 30.03 -41.73
C LEU A 370 -14.73 30.64 -40.46
N TYR A 371 -15.41 30.51 -39.34
CA TYR A 371 -14.97 30.97 -38.03
C TYR A 371 -15.25 29.89 -36.97
N PHE A 372 -14.53 29.98 -35.86
CA PHE A 372 -14.66 29.08 -34.72
C PHE A 372 -15.04 29.86 -33.47
N LEU A 373 -16.07 29.39 -32.77
CA LEU A 373 -16.41 29.78 -31.41
C LEU A 373 -15.85 28.70 -30.47
N ILE A 374 -14.90 29.10 -29.62
CA ILE A 374 -14.39 28.26 -28.54
C ILE A 374 -15.09 28.69 -27.27
N THR A 375 -15.73 27.74 -26.59
CA THR A 375 -16.41 27.98 -25.31
C THR A 375 -15.76 27.16 -24.23
N LYS A 376 -15.40 27.81 -23.12
CA LYS A 376 -14.83 27.18 -21.94
C LYS A 376 -15.73 27.39 -20.74
N ASN A 377 -15.94 26.35 -19.95
CA ASN A 377 -16.67 26.41 -18.69
C ASN A 377 -16.01 25.46 -17.67
N GLY A 378 -15.24 26.02 -16.73
CA GLY A 378 -14.36 25.23 -15.87
C GLY A 378 -13.22 24.59 -16.67
N SER A 379 -13.06 23.26 -16.55
CA SER A 379 -12.12 22.44 -17.34
C SER A 379 -12.65 22.08 -18.73
N GLU A 380 -13.96 22.18 -18.96
CA GLU A 380 -14.62 21.78 -20.21
C GLU A 380 -14.39 22.79 -21.32
N ILE A 381 -14.10 22.31 -22.53
CA ILE A 381 -13.90 23.12 -23.74
C ILE A 381 -14.70 22.55 -24.91
N SER A 382 -15.49 23.39 -25.57
CA SER A 382 -16.23 23.05 -26.77
C SER A 382 -15.83 23.95 -27.95
N ARG A 383 -15.84 23.39 -29.16
CA ARG A 383 -15.49 24.11 -30.40
C ARG A 383 -16.64 24.02 -31.38
N THR A 384 -17.25 25.16 -31.68
CA THR A 384 -18.36 25.28 -32.65
C THR A 384 -17.90 26.05 -33.88
N LYS A 385 -18.22 25.54 -35.07
CA LYS A 385 -17.91 26.21 -36.34
C LYS A 385 -19.12 26.98 -36.88
N PHE A 386 -18.89 28.14 -37.45
CA PHE A 386 -19.94 28.94 -38.10
C PHE A 386 -19.37 29.73 -39.30
N MET A 387 -20.24 30.22 -40.16
CA MET A 387 -19.86 30.95 -41.38
C MET A 387 -20.33 32.40 -41.33
N ILE A 388 -19.51 33.31 -41.86
CA ILE A 388 -19.91 34.70 -42.15
C ILE A 388 -20.12 34.85 -43.65
N ASP A 389 -21.28 35.38 -44.05
CA ASP A 389 -21.77 35.42 -45.43
C ASP A 389 -21.68 36.77 -46.15
#